data_AF-A0A957RMS6-F1
#
_entry.id   AF-A0A957RMS6-F1
#
_cell.length_a   1.000
_cell.length_b   1.000
_cell.length_c   1.000
_cell.angle_alpha   90.00
_cell.angle_beta   90.00
_cell.angle_gamma   90.00
#
_symmetry.space_group_name_H-M   'P 1'
#
loop_
_entity.id
_entity.type
_entity.pdbx_description
1 polymer ?
#
loop_
_entity_poly.entity_id
_entity_poly.type
_entity_poly.pdbx_seq_one_letter_code
_entity_poly.pdbx_strand_id
1 'polypeptide(L)' 'MHYGTIPGVTKPVARLIQGTVMIGSNNLDYSFGLLDDILALGGTTFDAAHVYGNGDNERTFG' A
#
# COMPACT_ATOMS: atom_id res chain seq x y z
N MET A 1 10.87 0.22 10.77
CA MET A 1 11.01 -0.24 9.38
C MET A 1 12.48 -0.26 8.94
N HIS A 2 12.90 -1.24 8.12
CA HIS A 2 14.17 -1.18 7.37
C HIS A 2 13.90 -0.80 5.90
N TYR A 3 14.84 -0.10 5.28
CA TYR A 3 14.73 0.35 3.89
C TYR A 3 15.86 -0.22 3.03
N GLY A 4 15.59 -0.35 1.74
CA GLY A 4 16.55 -0.79 0.72
C GLY A 4 16.46 0.07 -0.54
N THR A 5 17.28 -0.30 -1.52
CA THR A 5 17.36 0.36 -2.83
C THR A 5 16.95 -0.60 -3.92
N ILE A 6 16.14 -0.14 -4.88
CA ILE A 6 15.81 -0.87 -6.11
C ILE A 6 16.43 -0.11 -7.28
N PRO A 7 17.18 -0.76 -8.19
CA PRO A 7 17.72 -0.09 -9.38
C PRO A 7 16.62 0.64 -10.16
N GLY A 8 16.85 1.91 -10.48
CA GLY A 8 15.87 2.76 -11.18
C GLY A 8 14.87 3.48 -10.27
N VAL A 9 14.80 3.14 -8.97
CA VAL A 9 13.98 3.86 -7.99
C VAL A 9 14.86 4.80 -7.17
N THR A 10 14.58 6.10 -7.24
CA THR A 10 15.40 7.14 -6.58
C THR A 10 15.08 7.34 -5.10
N LYS A 11 13.96 6.79 -4.62
CA LYS A 11 13.51 6.88 -3.23
C LYS A 11 13.86 5.59 -2.48
N PRO A 12 14.15 5.65 -1.17
CA PRO A 12 14.26 4.45 -0.34
C PRO A 12 12.95 3.64 -0.38
N VAL A 13 13.07 2.33 -0.51
CA VAL A 13 11.95 1.40 -0.56
C VAL A 13 11.87 0.63 0.76
N ALA A 14 10.69 0.57 1.38
CA ALA A 14 10.50 -0.26 2.57
C ALA A 14 10.81 -1.72 2.24
N ARG A 15 11.59 -2.41 3.08
CA ARG A 15 11.98 -3.82 2.82
C ARG A 15 10.80 -4.79 2.86
N LEU A 16 9.69 -4.38 3.46
CA LEU A 16 8.40 -5.03 3.38
C LEU A 16 7.44 -4.08 2.65
N ILE A 17 6.80 -4.58 1.59
CA ILE A 17 5.89 -3.82 0.74
C ILE A 17 4.46 -4.26 1.07
N GLN A 18 3.57 -3.30 1.29
CA GLN A 18 2.16 -3.56 1.59
C GLN A 18 1.38 -3.75 0.29
N GLY A 19 0.89 -4.96 0.04
CA GLY A 19 -0.09 -5.19 -1.02
C GLY A 19 -1.42 -4.49 -0.71
N THR A 20 -2.13 -4.03 -1.74
CA THR A 20 -3.42 -3.33 -1.59
C THR A 20 -4.63 -4.19 -1.98
N VAL A 21 -4.46 -5.48 -2.30
CA VAL A 21 -5.56 -6.35 -2.76
C VAL A 21 -6.70 -6.55 -1.73
N MET A 22 -6.44 -6.29 -0.44
CA MET A 22 -7.41 -6.46 0.64
C MET A 22 -8.21 -5.19 1.01
N ILE A 23 -7.81 -4.01 0.52
CA ILE A 23 -8.56 -2.77 0.76
C ILE A 23 -9.65 -2.58 -0.30
N GLY A 24 -10.72 -1.86 0.03
CA GLY A 24 -11.82 -1.64 -0.90
C GLY A 24 -12.90 -0.72 -0.34
N SER A 25 -13.70 -0.16 -1.25
CA SER A 25 -14.72 0.83 -0.93
C SER A 25 -15.91 0.26 -0.16
N ASN A 26 -16.05 -1.07 -0.14
CA ASN A 26 -17.06 -1.78 0.63
C ASN A 26 -16.77 -1.82 2.14
N ASN A 27 -15.56 -1.48 2.59
CA ASN A 27 -15.19 -1.40 3.99
C ASN A 27 -14.04 -0.41 4.21
N LEU A 28 -14.38 0.88 4.21
CA LEU A 28 -13.41 1.97 4.32
C LEU A 28 -12.73 2.01 5.69
N ASP A 29 -13.46 1.75 6.79
CA ASP A 29 -12.88 1.80 8.13
C ASP A 29 -11.75 0.77 8.30
N TYR A 30 -11.97 -0.47 7.84
CA TYR A 30 -10.91 -1.49 7.78
C TYR A 30 -9.76 -1.06 6.87
N SER A 31 -10.10 -0.55 5.67
CA SER A 31 -9.11 -0.20 4.67
C SER A 31 -8.17 0.90 5.16
N PHE A 32 -8.73 1.98 5.70
CA PHE A 32 -7.95 3.11 6.21
C PHE A 32 -7.20 2.73 7.49
N GLY A 33 -7.82 1.97 8.39
CA GLY A 33 -7.12 1.46 9.58
C GLY A 33 -5.87 0.65 9.23
N LEU A 34 -5.98 -0.27 8.26
CA LEU A 34 -4.82 -1.04 7.78
C LEU A 34 -3.73 -0.14 7.18
N LEU A 35 -4.10 0.85 6.35
CA LEU A 35 -3.15 1.77 5.73
C LEU A 35 -2.44 2.65 6.76
N ASP A 36 -3.19 3.18 7.73
CA ASP A 36 -2.66 4.00 8.82
C ASP A 36 -1.72 3.19 9.72
N ASP A 37 -2.08 1.95 10.06
CA ASP A 37 -1.24 1.05 10.87
C ASP A 37 0.09 0.74 10.18
N ILE A 38 0.05 0.43 8.87
CA ILE A 38 1.27 0.19 8.09
C ILE A 38 2.15 1.44 8.06
N LEU A 39 1.56 2.62 7.85
CA LEU A 39 2.28 3.88 7.86
C LEU A 39 2.93 4.15 9.23
N ALA A 40 2.20 3.90 10.33
CA ALA A 40 2.71 4.06 11.70
C ALA A 40 3.90 3.14 12.00
N LEU A 41 3.97 1.94 11.39
CA LEU A 41 5.11 1.03 11.47
C LEU A 41 6.29 1.45 10.56
N GLY A 42 6.13 2.52 9.78
CA GLY A 42 7.09 3.06 8.83
C GLY A 42 7.01 2.41 7.44
N GLY A 43 5.95 1.68 7.12
CA GLY A 43 5.69 1.16 5.78
C GLY A 43 5.34 2.30 4.82
N THR A 44 6.16 2.49 3.80
CA THR A 44 6.02 3.61 2.84
C THR A 44 6.00 3.15 1.38
N THR A 45 5.88 1.85 1.14
CA THR A 45 5.86 1.29 -0.21
C THR A 45 4.67 0.35 -0.32
N PHE A 46 3.81 0.63 -1.30
CA PHE A 46 2.57 -0.09 -1.55
C PHE A 46 2.60 -0.71 -2.94
N ASP A 47 2.08 -1.92 -3.04
CA ASP A 47 1.88 -2.64 -4.29
C ASP A 47 0.40 -2.51 -4.69
N ALA A 48 0.16 -2.03 -5.91
CA ALA A 48 -1.15 -1.76 -6.47
C ALA A 48 -1.20 -2.20 -7.93
N ALA A 49 -2.40 -2.53 -8.39
CA ALA A 49 -2.65 -2.87 -9.77
C ALA A 49 -4.09 -2.52 -10.16
N HIS A 50 -4.27 -2.02 -11.38
CA HIS A 50 -5.58 -1.70 -11.94
C HIS A 50 -6.60 -2.84 -11.88
N VAL A 51 -6.14 -4.09 -11.96
CA VAL A 51 -7.01 -5.26 -11.92
C VAL A 51 -7.48 -5.63 -10.51
N TYR A 52 -6.86 -5.10 -9.45
CA TYR A 52 -7.27 -5.37 -8.06
C TYR A 52 -8.64 -4.75 -7.79
N GLY A 53 -9.59 -5.61 -7.41
CA GLY A 53 -11.00 -5.24 -7.22
C GLY A 53 -11.61 -4.52 -8.41
N ASN A 54 -11.17 -4.80 -9.63
CA ASN A 54 -11.62 -4.09 -10.84
C ASN A 54 -11.44 -2.56 -10.71
N GLY A 55 -10.26 -2.15 -10.21
CA GLY A 55 -9.87 -0.76 -9.97
C GLY A 55 -10.40 -0.16 -8.66
N ASP A 56 -11.14 -0.92 -7.86
CA ASP A 56 -11.67 -0.43 -6.58
C ASP A 56 -10.60 -0.17 -5.54
N ASN A 57 -9.58 -1.02 -5.51
CA ASN A 57 -8.50 -0.94 -4.55
C ASN A 57 -7.66 0.33 -4.78
N GLU A 58 -7.33 0.66 -6.04
CA GLU A 58 -6.61 1.91 -6.37
C GLU A 58 -7.44 3.15 -6.04
N ARG A 59 -8.75 3.15 -6.38
CA ARG A 59 -9.64 4.27 -6.04
C ARG A 59 -9.82 4.45 -4.53
N THR A 60 -9.78 3.36 -3.77
CA THR A 60 -9.85 3.40 -2.30
C THR A 60 -8.53 3.88 -1.70
N PHE A 61 -7.40 3.54 -2.33
CA PHE A 61 -6.07 3.96 -1.90
C PHE A 61 -5.85 5.47 -2.07
N GLY A 62 -6.25 6.05 -3.23
CA GLY A 62 -6.13 7.47 -3.54
C GLY A 62 -5.56 7.76 -4.92
#